data_AF-A0A3C0G015-F1
#
_entry.id   AF-A0A3C0G015-F1
#
_cell.length_a   1.000
_cell.length_b   1.000
_cell.length_c   1.000
_cell.angle_alpha   90.00
_cell.angle_beta   90.00
_cell.angle_gamma   90.00
#
_symmetry.space_group_name_H-M   'P 1'
#
loop_
_entity.id
_entity.type
_entity.pdbx_description
1 polymer ?
#
loop_
_entity_poly.entity_id
_entity_poly.type
_entity_poly.pdbx_seq_one_letter_code
_entity_poly.pdbx_strand_id
1 'polypeptide(L)'
;MEIPKISIIVSTYNAEEWLKKVLWGFEQQIFKDFEVVIADDGSKEPTKILLEEMAKKVHYPIVHVWQEDDGFQKSRILNKAVTACSADYIIMTDGDCIPREDFVQVHYINKEPGYFISGGYYMLPMNISKLITLEDIEKQRCFNIQWLKEKGIPQTFKNNKLTARGIISI
;
A
#
# COMPACT_ATOMS: atom_id res chain seq x y z
N MET A 1 3.16 18.95 -15.02
CA MET A 1 3.74 17.70 -14.47
C MET A 1 3.38 16.60 -15.43
N GLU A 2 4.29 15.67 -15.71
CA GLU A 2 3.97 14.49 -16.52
C GLU A 2 2.94 13.63 -15.77
N ILE A 3 2.02 13.02 -16.53
CA ILE A 3 0.99 12.14 -15.97
C ILE A 3 1.68 10.84 -15.53
N PRO A 4 1.50 10.39 -14.27
CA PRO A 4 2.13 9.15 -13.80
C PRO A 4 1.60 7.95 -14.56
N LYS A 5 2.40 6.88 -14.66
CA LYS A 5 1.96 5.63 -15.32
C LYS A 5 0.97 4.80 -14.51
N ILE A 6 0.94 5.00 -13.20
CA ILE A 6 0.07 4.25 -12.26
C ILE A 6 -0.45 5.19 -11.18
N SER A 7 -1.74 5.11 -10.87
CA SER A 7 -2.33 5.72 -9.68
C SER A 7 -2.61 4.64 -8.65
N ILE A 8 -2.11 4.81 -7.44
CA ILE A 8 -2.28 3.83 -6.36
C ILE A 8 -3.28 4.39 -5.37
N ILE A 9 -4.47 3.80 -5.30
CA ILE A 9 -5.48 4.14 -4.31
C ILE A 9 -5.19 3.41 -3.01
N VAL A 10 -5.07 4.14 -1.91
CA VAL A 10 -4.91 3.59 -0.55
C VAL A 10 -6.09 4.03 0.31
N SER A 11 -6.92 3.08 0.77
CA SER A 11 -8.05 3.40 1.65
C SER A 11 -7.63 3.55 3.11
N THR A 12 -8.18 4.53 3.84
CA THR A 12 -7.84 4.75 5.26
C THR A 12 -9.02 5.30 6.06
N TYR A 13 -8.99 5.04 7.37
CA TYR A 13 -9.89 5.61 8.37
C TYR A 13 -9.24 5.58 9.77
N ASN A 14 -8.82 6.73 10.30
CA ASN A 14 -8.24 6.92 11.65
C ASN A 14 -7.16 5.87 12.02
N ALA A 15 -6.24 5.61 11.09
CA ALA A 15 -5.24 4.53 11.18
C ALA A 15 -3.81 5.03 10.88
N GLU A 16 -3.44 6.18 11.43
CA GLU A 16 -2.21 6.92 11.11
C GLU A 16 -0.93 6.08 11.27
N GLU A 17 -0.86 5.25 12.31
CA GLU A 17 0.30 4.37 12.54
C GLU A 17 0.54 3.42 11.36
N TRP A 18 -0.54 2.81 10.86
CA TRP A 18 -0.48 1.83 9.77
C TRP A 18 -0.28 2.52 8.44
N LEU A 19 -1.01 3.60 8.19
CA LEU A 19 -0.89 4.38 6.96
C LEU A 19 0.53 4.89 6.76
N LYS A 20 1.19 5.33 7.84
CA LYS A 20 2.59 5.74 7.80
C LYS A 20 3.52 4.62 7.32
N LYS A 21 3.32 3.40 7.82
CA LYS A 21 4.09 2.22 7.40
C LYS A 21 3.82 1.85 5.93
N VAL A 22 2.58 1.98 5.47
CA VAL A 22 2.22 1.77 4.05
C VAL A 22 2.91 2.78 3.15
N LEU A 23 2.90 4.07 3.52
CA LEU A 23 3.59 5.12 2.78
C LEU A 23 5.11 4.90 2.75
N TRP A 24 5.71 4.46 3.85
CA TRP A 24 7.11 4.04 3.83
C TRP A 24 7.37 2.87 2.88
N GLY A 25 6.46 1.89 2.79
CA GLY A 25 6.59 0.79 1.84
C GLY A 25 6.49 1.24 0.38
N PHE A 26 5.61 2.22 0.09
CA PHE A 26 5.55 2.82 -1.26
C PHE A 26 6.81 3.62 -1.60
N GLU A 27 7.46 4.23 -0.61
CA GLU A 27 8.73 4.92 -0.85
C GLU A 27 9.82 3.95 -1.34
N GLN A 28 9.78 2.70 -0.86
CA GLN A 28 10.73 1.65 -1.23
C GLN A 28 10.43 0.96 -2.57
N GLN A 29 9.42 1.39 -3.34
CA GLN A 29 9.12 0.72 -4.61
C GLN A 29 10.27 0.85 -5.62
N ILE A 30 10.56 -0.24 -6.36
CA ILE A 30 11.53 -0.26 -7.45
C ILE A 30 11.02 0.56 -8.64
N PHE A 31 9.73 0.44 -8.97
CA PHE A 31 9.07 1.25 -9.97
C PHE A 31 8.69 2.60 -9.37
N LYS A 32 9.11 3.72 -9.98
CA LYS A 32 9.01 5.08 -9.40
C LYS A 32 7.98 6.01 -10.07
N ASP A 33 7.42 5.61 -11.21
CA ASP A 33 6.53 6.43 -12.03
C ASP A 33 5.06 6.26 -11.64
N PHE A 34 4.73 6.64 -10.41
CA PHE A 34 3.40 6.50 -9.83
C PHE A 34 3.03 7.68 -8.91
N GLU A 35 1.73 7.85 -8.68
CA GLU A 35 1.20 8.69 -7.60
C GLU A 35 0.43 7.83 -6.59
N VAL A 36 0.25 8.37 -5.37
CA VAL A 36 -0.58 7.74 -4.33
C VAL A 36 -1.78 8.62 -4.03
N VAL A 37 -2.98 8.06 -4.25
CA VAL A 37 -4.27 8.69 -3.99
C VAL A 37 -4.85 8.10 -2.70
N ILE A 38 -4.88 8.89 -1.64
CA ILE A 38 -5.44 8.48 -0.35
C ILE A 38 -6.95 8.64 -0.39
N ALA A 39 -7.67 7.52 -0.24
CA ALA A 39 -9.12 7.47 -0.11
C ALA A 39 -9.49 7.46 1.38
N ASP A 40 -9.69 8.63 1.96
CA ASP A 40 -9.90 8.84 3.39
C ASP A 40 -11.40 8.97 3.75
N ASP A 41 -11.93 7.97 4.45
CA ASP A 41 -13.36 7.84 4.78
C ASP A 41 -13.77 8.60 6.04
N GLY A 42 -13.33 9.85 6.19
CA GLY A 42 -13.67 10.68 7.35
C GLY A 42 -12.71 10.57 8.53
N SER A 43 -11.41 10.34 8.26
CA SER A 43 -10.41 10.46 9.32
C SER A 43 -10.34 11.89 9.86
N LYS A 44 -9.89 11.98 11.12
CA LYS A 44 -9.71 13.25 11.83
C LYS A 44 -8.41 13.95 11.40
N GLU A 45 -8.21 15.16 11.92
CA GLU A 45 -7.05 16.02 11.67
C GLU A 45 -5.67 15.33 11.72
N PRO A 46 -5.38 14.36 12.62
CA PRO A 46 -4.07 13.71 12.66
C PRO A 46 -3.69 12.99 11.36
N THR A 47 -4.67 12.42 10.64
CA THR A 47 -4.41 11.78 9.33
C THR A 47 -3.98 12.83 8.30
N LYS A 48 -4.63 13.99 8.26
CA LYS A 48 -4.25 15.09 7.35
C LYS A 48 -2.82 15.58 7.64
N ILE A 49 -2.49 15.80 8.91
CA ILE A 49 -1.15 16.22 9.34
C ILE A 49 -0.10 15.18 8.89
N LEU A 50 -0.37 13.88 9.10
CA LEU A 50 0.51 12.81 8.63
C LEU A 50 0.75 12.89 7.11
N LEU A 51 -0.30 13.10 6.31
CA LEU A 51 -0.18 13.18 4.85
C LEU A 51 0.63 14.39 4.40
N GLU A 52 0.43 15.55 5.03
CA GLU A 52 1.22 16.77 4.75
C GLU A 52 2.70 16.60 5.11
N GLU A 53 3.01 15.87 6.20
CA GLU A 53 4.38 15.54 6.55
C GLU A 53 5.01 14.54 5.58
N MET A 54 4.26 13.51 5.18
CA MET A 54 4.74 12.47 4.29
C MET A 54 4.97 12.98 2.88
N ALA A 55 4.11 13.87 2.38
CA ALA A 55 4.26 14.50 1.07
C ALA A 55 5.59 15.27 0.90
N LYS A 56 6.26 15.66 2.00
CA LYS A 56 7.58 16.30 2.00
C LYS A 56 8.75 15.31 2.04
N LYS A 57 8.48 14.03 2.31
CA LYS A 57 9.48 12.99 2.58
C LYS A 57 9.55 11.92 1.50
N VAL A 58 8.44 11.62 0.84
CA VAL A 58 8.37 10.58 -0.19
C VAL A 58 8.64 11.16 -1.58
N HIS A 59 9.11 10.33 -2.51
CA HIS A 59 9.42 10.73 -3.88
C HIS A 59 8.20 10.91 -4.77
N TYR A 60 7.06 10.30 -4.40
CA TYR A 60 5.84 10.29 -5.19
C TYR A 60 4.82 11.35 -4.72
N PRO A 61 3.97 11.88 -5.61
CA PRO A 61 2.88 12.77 -5.21
C PRO A 61 1.86 12.04 -4.32
N ILE A 62 1.37 12.73 -3.29
CA ILE A 62 0.25 12.29 -2.46
C ILE A 62 -0.97 13.16 -2.78
N VAL A 63 -2.05 12.54 -3.24
CA VAL A 63 -3.35 13.18 -3.45
C VAL A 63 -4.29 12.74 -2.32
N HIS A 64 -4.73 13.67 -1.48
CA HIS A 64 -5.66 13.36 -0.39
C HIS A 64 -7.11 13.60 -0.82
N VAL A 65 -7.85 12.52 -1.03
CA VAL A 65 -9.30 12.55 -1.27
C VAL A 65 -9.98 12.21 0.04
N TRP A 66 -10.71 13.19 0.58
CA TRP A 66 -11.39 13.07 1.86
C TRP A 66 -12.90 13.27 1.71
N GLN A 67 -13.66 12.65 2.60
CA GLN A 67 -15.09 12.93 2.75
C GLN A 67 -15.48 12.97 4.23
N GLU A 68 -16.61 13.61 4.52
CA GLU A 68 -17.20 13.62 5.86
C GLU A 68 -17.48 12.20 6.38
N ASP A 69 -17.24 11.99 7.68
CA ASP A 69 -17.61 10.77 8.39
C ASP A 69 -19.14 10.66 8.48
N ASP A 70 -19.68 9.68 7.75
CA ASP A 70 -21.12 9.39 7.63
C ASP A 70 -21.32 7.87 7.78
N GLY A 71 -20.60 7.30 8.75
CA GLY A 71 -20.50 5.86 8.96
C GLY A 71 -19.62 5.18 7.93
N PHE A 72 -19.76 3.86 7.82
CA PHE A 72 -18.91 3.05 6.93
C PHE A 72 -19.27 3.28 5.46
N GLN A 73 -18.45 4.07 4.76
CA GLN A 73 -18.69 4.53 3.39
C GLN A 73 -17.49 4.25 2.47
N LYS A 74 -16.75 3.17 2.73
CA LYS A 74 -15.53 2.76 1.98
C LYS A 74 -15.74 2.78 0.46
N SER A 75 -16.84 2.22 -0.05
CA SER A 75 -17.12 2.22 -1.49
C SER A 75 -17.31 3.64 -2.05
N ARG A 76 -17.94 4.55 -1.30
CA ARG A 76 -18.15 5.94 -1.70
C ARG A 76 -16.82 6.67 -1.84
N ILE A 77 -15.92 6.52 -0.87
CA ILE A 77 -14.62 7.19 -0.92
C ILE A 77 -13.71 6.58 -1.99
N LEU A 78 -13.75 5.26 -2.20
CA LEU A 78 -12.99 4.61 -3.27
C LEU A 78 -13.44 5.09 -4.65
N ASN A 79 -14.76 5.23 -4.89
CA ASN A 79 -15.27 5.77 -6.14
C ASN A 79 -14.79 7.22 -6.38
N LYS A 80 -14.77 8.06 -5.34
CA LYS A 80 -14.21 9.42 -5.43
C LYS A 80 -12.71 9.38 -5.76
N ALA A 81 -11.96 8.49 -5.13
CA ALA A 81 -10.54 8.34 -5.39
C ALA A 81 -10.24 7.87 -6.82
N VAL A 82 -11.05 6.97 -7.38
CA VAL A 82 -10.95 6.57 -8.80
C VAL A 82 -11.09 7.78 -9.71
N THR A 83 -12.03 8.69 -9.45
CA THR A 83 -12.20 9.91 -10.26
C THR A 83 -11.06 10.93 -10.10
N ALA A 84 -10.28 10.83 -9.03
CA ALA A 84 -9.14 11.71 -8.74
C ALA A 84 -7.81 11.16 -9.26
N CYS A 85 -7.78 9.91 -9.74
CA CYS A 85 -6.58 9.32 -10.33
C CYS A 85 -6.23 9.99 -11.66
N SER A 86 -4.95 10.29 -11.85
CA SER A 86 -4.42 10.87 -13.07
C SER A 86 -4.07 9.82 -14.13
N ALA A 87 -3.74 8.58 -13.70
CA ALA A 87 -3.31 7.50 -14.59
C ALA A 87 -4.46 6.57 -15.01
N ASP A 88 -4.34 5.99 -16.20
CA ASP A 88 -5.31 5.02 -16.73
C ASP A 88 -5.26 3.65 -16.02
N TYR A 89 -4.14 3.33 -15.37
CA TYR A 89 -3.95 2.06 -14.66
C TYR A 89 -3.92 2.27 -13.15
N ILE A 90 -4.91 1.70 -12.46
CA ILE A 90 -5.13 1.89 -11.03
C ILE A 90 -4.79 0.61 -10.27
N ILE A 91 -4.04 0.75 -9.17
CA ILE A 91 -3.86 -0.29 -8.15
C ILE A 91 -4.61 0.15 -6.90
N MET A 92 -5.36 -0.75 -6.27
CA MET A 92 -6.10 -0.45 -5.03
C MET A 92 -5.59 -1.31 -3.88
N THR A 93 -5.31 -0.70 -2.73
CA THR A 93 -4.88 -1.38 -1.50
C THR A 93 -5.46 -0.71 -0.25
N ASP A 94 -5.32 -1.38 0.90
CA ASP A 94 -5.73 -0.86 2.20
C ASP A 94 -4.56 -0.17 2.92
N GLY A 95 -4.89 0.82 3.76
CA GLY A 95 -3.96 1.65 4.54
C GLY A 95 -3.23 0.92 5.66
N ASP A 96 -3.41 -0.39 5.77
CA ASP A 96 -2.69 -1.29 6.67
C ASP A 96 -1.89 -2.38 5.94
N CYS A 97 -1.83 -2.33 4.61
CA CYS A 97 -1.12 -3.28 3.77
C CYS A 97 0.21 -2.70 3.28
N ILE A 98 1.30 -2.99 4.01
CA ILE A 98 2.65 -2.54 3.63
C ILE A 98 3.08 -3.26 2.34
N PRO A 99 3.37 -2.55 1.23
CA PRO A 99 3.78 -3.17 -0.02
C PRO A 99 5.25 -3.59 0.02
N ARG A 100 5.56 -4.75 -0.56
CA ARG A 100 6.95 -5.17 -0.86
C ARG A 100 7.50 -4.29 -1.98
N GLU A 101 8.81 -4.06 -2.03
CA GLU A 101 9.46 -3.15 -3.00
C GLU A 101 9.16 -3.43 -4.49
N ASP A 102 8.77 -4.66 -4.84
CA ASP A 102 8.45 -5.06 -6.21
C ASP A 102 6.94 -4.98 -6.54
N PHE A 103 6.09 -4.61 -5.59
CA PHE A 103 4.63 -4.70 -5.71
C PHE A 103 4.08 -3.95 -6.93
N VAL A 104 4.51 -2.69 -7.11
CA VAL A 104 4.08 -1.85 -8.24
C VAL A 104 4.71 -2.30 -9.55
N GLN A 105 5.98 -2.74 -9.52
CA GLN A 105 6.66 -3.26 -10.70
C GLN A 105 5.97 -4.51 -11.25
N VAL A 106 5.59 -5.45 -10.37
CA VAL A 106 4.89 -6.68 -10.75
C VAL A 106 3.55 -6.36 -11.42
N HIS A 107 2.80 -5.38 -10.91
CA HIS A 107 1.57 -4.94 -11.56
C HIS A 107 1.85 -4.31 -12.92
N TYR A 108 2.87 -3.45 -13.01
CA TYR A 108 3.20 -2.75 -14.25
C TYR A 108 3.56 -3.71 -15.40
N ILE A 109 4.35 -4.75 -15.13
CA ILE A 109 4.84 -5.67 -16.17
C ILE A 109 3.83 -6.73 -16.58
N ASN A 110 2.89 -7.09 -15.69
CA ASN A 110 1.91 -8.15 -15.94
C ASN A 110 0.53 -7.62 -16.35
N LYS A 111 0.34 -6.28 -16.43
CA LYS A 111 -0.96 -5.72 -16.82
C LYS A 111 -1.26 -6.04 -18.28
N GLU A 112 -2.49 -6.46 -18.55
CA GLU A 112 -2.96 -6.80 -19.88
C GLU A 112 -4.38 -6.25 -20.09
N PRO A 113 -4.68 -5.64 -21.26
CA PRO A 113 -6.03 -5.22 -21.59
C PRO A 113 -7.03 -6.38 -21.47
N GLY A 114 -8.16 -6.14 -20.81
CA GLY A 114 -9.19 -7.17 -20.59
C GLY A 114 -8.99 -8.02 -19.32
N TYR A 115 -7.91 -7.80 -18.58
CA TYR A 115 -7.61 -8.55 -17.35
C TYR A 115 -7.39 -7.60 -16.16
N PHE A 116 -7.52 -8.15 -14.94
CA PHE A 116 -7.09 -7.51 -13.71
C PHE A 116 -6.13 -8.41 -12.96
N ILE A 117 -5.22 -7.82 -12.19
CA ILE A 117 -4.26 -8.53 -11.34
C ILE A 117 -4.82 -8.56 -9.92
N SER A 118 -4.80 -9.72 -9.28
CA SER A 118 -5.12 -9.86 -7.87
C SER A 118 -3.85 -10.08 -7.05
N GLY A 119 -3.56 -9.16 -6.14
CA GLY A 119 -2.49 -9.29 -5.17
C GLY A 119 -2.90 -10.16 -3.97
N GLY A 120 -1.98 -11.01 -3.51
CA GLY A 120 -2.13 -11.71 -2.24
C GLY A 120 -1.55 -10.89 -1.08
N TYR A 121 -2.10 -11.07 0.11
CA TYR A 121 -1.52 -10.54 1.35
C TYR A 121 -1.19 -11.65 2.35
N TYR A 122 -0.30 -11.31 3.29
CA TYR A 122 0.01 -12.12 4.45
C TYR A 122 -0.41 -11.37 5.72
N MET A 123 -1.45 -11.87 6.40
CA MET A 123 -1.94 -11.27 7.64
C MET A 123 -0.99 -11.60 8.80
N LEU A 124 -0.20 -10.61 9.21
CA LEU A 124 0.71 -10.75 10.35
C LEU A 124 -0.05 -10.71 11.68
N PRO A 125 0.39 -11.50 12.68
CA PRO A 125 -0.04 -11.30 14.06
C PRO A 125 0.24 -9.87 14.53
N MET A 126 -0.72 -9.25 15.22
CA MET A 126 -0.65 -7.85 15.64
C MET A 126 0.61 -7.51 16.44
N ASN A 127 1.06 -8.42 17.31
CA ASN A 127 2.29 -8.22 18.08
C ASN A 127 3.53 -8.11 17.18
N ILE A 128 3.55 -8.78 16.02
CA ILE A 128 4.63 -8.71 15.05
C ILE A 128 4.49 -7.47 14.17
N SER A 129 3.28 -7.13 13.73
CA SER A 129 3.00 -5.90 12.97
C SER A 129 3.44 -4.64 13.72
N LYS A 130 3.30 -4.64 15.05
CA LYS A 130 3.77 -3.55 15.92
C LYS A 130 5.29 -3.44 16.03
N LEU A 131 6.03 -4.53 15.83
CA LEU A 131 7.50 -4.53 15.85
C LEU A 131 8.12 -3.95 14.58
N ILE A 132 7.37 -3.85 13.48
CA ILE A 132 7.89 -3.35 12.20
C ILE A 132 8.26 -1.88 12.35
N THR A 133 9.55 -1.59 12.17
CA THR A 133 10.11 -0.24 12.12
C THR A 133 10.29 0.26 10.69
N LEU A 134 10.62 1.54 10.52
CA LEU A 134 11.03 2.09 9.23
C LEU A 134 12.24 1.32 8.65
N GLU A 135 13.27 1.07 9.47
CA GLU A 135 14.48 0.33 9.03
C GLU A 135 14.14 -1.08 8.53
N ASP A 136 13.16 -1.74 9.15
CA ASP A 136 12.72 -3.07 8.71
C ASP A 136 12.00 -3.03 7.35
N ILE A 137 11.30 -1.94 7.03
CA ILE A 137 10.66 -1.72 5.73
C ILE A 137 11.74 -1.36 4.69
N GLU A 138 12.64 -0.42 4.99
CA GLU A 138 13.76 -0.03 4.12
C GLU A 138 14.64 -1.23 3.73
N LYS A 139 14.89 -2.13 4.70
CA LYS A 139 15.70 -3.34 4.47
C LYS A 139 14.87 -4.56 4.07
N GLN A 140 13.58 -4.39 3.80
CA GLN A 140 12.63 -5.44 3.40
C GLN A 140 12.57 -6.64 4.38
N ARG A 141 12.97 -6.46 5.64
CA ARG A 141 12.99 -7.52 6.67
C ARG A 141 11.60 -8.03 7.00
N CYS A 142 10.59 -7.16 7.01
CA CYS A 142 9.20 -7.54 7.27
C CYS A 142 8.57 -8.44 6.18
N PHE A 143 9.25 -8.59 5.02
CA PHE A 143 8.88 -9.55 3.97
C PHE A 143 9.75 -10.82 3.99
N ASN A 144 10.78 -10.87 4.84
CA ASN A 144 11.69 -11.98 4.94
C ASN A 144 11.15 -13.05 5.91
N ILE A 145 10.93 -14.26 5.40
CA ILE A 145 10.37 -15.37 6.18
C ILE A 145 11.23 -15.76 7.41
N GLN A 146 12.56 -15.65 7.32
CA GLN A 146 13.46 -16.01 8.41
C GLN A 146 13.38 -14.98 9.54
N TRP A 147 13.40 -13.69 9.21
CA TRP A 147 13.17 -12.62 10.18
C TRP A 147 11.80 -12.77 10.86
N LEU A 148 10.75 -13.07 10.09
CA LEU A 148 9.40 -13.27 10.63
C LEU A 148 9.32 -14.48 11.58
N LYS A 149 10.01 -15.58 11.26
CA LYS A 149 10.13 -16.75 12.14
C LYS A 149 10.83 -16.40 13.45
N GLU A 150 11.89 -15.60 13.39
CA GLU A 150 12.59 -15.09 14.59
C GLU A 150 11.69 -14.19 15.45
N LYS A 151 10.75 -13.46 14.84
CA LYS A 151 9.70 -12.70 15.57
C LYS A 151 8.52 -13.56 16.03
N GLY A 152 8.52 -14.86 15.70
CA GLY A 152 7.55 -15.82 16.20
C GLY A 152 6.25 -15.92 15.39
N ILE A 153 6.28 -15.73 14.06
CA ILE A 153 5.10 -16.08 13.25
C ILE A 153 4.74 -17.57 13.42
N PRO A 154 3.44 -17.94 13.41
CA PRO A 154 3.03 -19.33 13.39
C PRO A 154 3.58 -20.12 12.19
N GLN A 155 3.98 -21.37 12.40
CA GLN A 155 4.36 -22.26 11.31
C GLN A 155 3.11 -22.81 10.63
N THR A 156 2.65 -22.13 9.57
CA THR A 156 1.45 -22.51 8.83
C THR A 156 1.72 -22.59 7.33
N PHE A 157 0.87 -23.29 6.59
CA PHE A 157 0.94 -23.35 5.12
C PHE A 157 0.90 -21.96 4.46
N LYS A 158 0.29 -20.96 5.13
CA LYS A 158 0.25 -19.57 4.64
C LYS A 158 1.63 -18.95 4.47
N ASN A 159 2.65 -19.46 5.16
CA ASN A 159 4.03 -18.97 5.08
C ASN A 159 4.59 -19.08 3.65
N ASN A 160 4.06 -20.00 2.84
CA ASN A 160 4.40 -20.13 1.43
C ASN A 160 4.08 -18.87 0.62
N LYS A 161 3.15 -18.02 1.05
CA LYS A 161 2.85 -16.75 0.38
C LYS A 161 4.02 -15.77 0.40
N LEU A 162 4.92 -15.86 1.39
CA LEU A 162 6.08 -14.97 1.53
C LEU A 162 7.24 -15.38 0.60
N THR A 163 7.24 -16.64 0.14
CA THR A 163 8.28 -17.20 -0.73
C THR A 163 7.77 -17.59 -2.12
N ALA A 164 6.45 -17.56 -2.32
CA ALA A 164 5.82 -17.83 -3.60
C ALA A 164 6.34 -16.84 -4.64
N ARG A 165 6.71 -17.38 -5.79
CA ARG A 165 6.99 -16.61 -7.01
C ARG A 165 5.81 -16.87 -7.94
N GLY A 166 5.19 -15.81 -8.44
CA GLY A 166 4.13 -15.95 -9.43
C GLY A 166 4.65 -16.70 -10.66
N ILE A 167 3.74 -17.33 -11.42
CA ILE A 167 4.06 -17.75 -12.77
C ILE A 167 4.20 -16.44 -13.56
N ILE A 168 5.44 -16.08 -13.92
CA ILE A 168 5.68 -14.97 -14.83
C ILE A 168 5.13 -15.43 -16.18
N SER A 169 4.12 -14.73 -16.71
CA SER A 169 3.73 -14.93 -18.11
C SER A 169 4.96 -14.59 -18.95
N ILE A 170 5.51 -15.61 -19.61
CA ILE A 170 6.60 -15.49 -20.59
C ILE A 170 6.04 -14.85 -21.86
#